data_AF-A0A4R3JX89-F1
#
_entry.id   AF-A0A4R3JX89-F1
#
_cell.length_a   1.000
_cell.length_b   1.000
_cell.length_c   1.000
_cell.angle_alpha   90.00
_cell.angle_beta   90.00
_cell.angle_gamma   90.00
#
_symmetry.space_group_name_H-M   'P 1'
#
loop_
_entity.id
_entity.type
_entity.pdbx_description
1 polymer ?
#
loop_
_entity_poly.entity_id
_entity_poly.type
_entity_poly.pdbx_seq_one_letter_code
_entity_poly.pdbx_strand_id
1 'polypeptide(L)'
;MATLDIEWRHLVAHGNTCARCDDTGSALRQTLARLAAELAAAGIDVQFRETALGPEQLPESNLVLIDGRPLEDWLGARATETHCASCCELVGEAVCCRAIELNGTIYEAIPEALIRDAARAALAMKGHPMKDIKVLGSGCANCETTAKLIQDVAKTKGVEVSVEKVTDMGAILSYGVMSTPGVVIDGKVVHAGGVPDRKKIEGWLG
;
A
#
# COMPACT_ATOMS: atom_id res chain seq x y z
N MET A 1 -4.32 -0.58 22.98
CA MET A 1 -3.91 0.05 21.72
C MET A 1 -3.59 -1.09 20.78
N ALA A 2 -4.24 -1.16 19.62
CA ALA A 2 -3.96 -2.23 18.66
C ALA A 2 -2.65 -1.91 17.94
N THR A 3 -1.98 -2.93 17.39
CA THR A 3 -0.73 -2.74 16.63
C THR A 3 -0.84 -3.38 15.25
N LEU A 4 -0.14 -2.77 14.29
CA LEU A 4 0.17 -3.33 12.99
C LEU A 4 1.68 -3.46 12.90
N ASP A 5 2.18 -4.69 12.98
CA ASP A 5 3.62 -4.95 13.00
C ASP A 5 4.10 -5.19 11.57
N ILE A 6 5.05 -4.39 11.10
CA ILE A 6 5.66 -4.51 9.78
C ILE A 6 7.15 -4.81 9.97
N GLU A 7 7.62 -5.91 9.38
CA GLU A 7 9.04 -6.27 9.35
C GLU A 7 9.52 -6.34 7.90
N TRP A 8 10.68 -5.75 7.64
CA TRP A 8 11.38 -5.90 6.38
C TRP A 8 12.68 -6.67 6.57
N ARG A 9 12.81 -7.80 5.88
CA ARG A 9 14.05 -8.59 5.83
C ARG A 9 14.72 -8.41 4.48
N HIS A 10 15.99 -8.03 4.51
CA HIS A 10 16.73 -7.76 3.29
C HIS A 10 18.22 -8.11 3.43
N LEU A 11 18.83 -8.48 2.31
CA LEU A 11 20.26 -8.77 2.23
C LEU A 11 21.06 -7.52 2.55
N VAL A 12 22.00 -7.65 3.48
CA VAL A 12 23.07 -6.71 3.73
C VAL A 12 24.39 -7.46 3.64
N ALA A 13 25.19 -7.20 2.61
CA ALA A 13 26.55 -7.71 2.53
C ALA A 13 27.55 -6.55 2.46
N HIS A 14 28.63 -6.66 3.22
CA HIS A 14 29.67 -5.62 3.32
C HIS A 14 29.12 -4.22 3.68
N GLY A 15 28.03 -4.16 4.44
CA GLY A 15 27.36 -2.91 4.84
C GLY A 15 26.47 -2.28 3.77
N ASN A 16 26.28 -2.94 2.61
CA ASN A 16 25.46 -2.46 1.50
C ASN A 16 24.29 -3.42 1.23
N THR A 17 23.22 -2.89 0.64
CA THR A 17 22.09 -3.69 0.12
C THR A 17 22.01 -3.57 -1.40
N CYS A 18 21.35 -4.52 -2.06
CA CYS A 18 21.19 -4.46 -3.52
C CYS A 18 20.10 -3.47 -3.93
N ALA A 19 20.12 -3.00 -5.19
CA ALA A 19 19.19 -1.98 -5.68
C ALA A 19 17.71 -2.37 -5.49
N ARG A 20 17.34 -3.63 -5.72
CA ARG A 20 15.97 -4.13 -5.52
C ARG A 20 15.49 -4.07 -4.08
N CYS A 21 16.39 -4.35 -3.14
CA CYS A 21 16.11 -4.20 -1.72
C CYS A 21 15.96 -2.72 -1.38
N ASP A 22 16.86 -1.85 -1.85
CA ASP A 22 16.78 -0.41 -1.58
C ASP A 22 15.48 0.23 -2.10
N ASP A 23 15.04 -0.14 -3.32
CA ASP A 23 13.76 0.29 -3.90
C ASP A 23 12.58 -0.10 -3.00
N THR A 24 12.60 -1.32 -2.46
CA THR A 24 11.59 -1.81 -1.52
C THR A 24 11.63 -1.07 -0.19
N GLY A 25 12.83 -0.84 0.35
CA GLY A 25 13.02 -0.04 1.56
C GLY A 25 12.48 1.38 1.40
N SER A 26 12.70 1.99 0.23
CA SER A 26 12.18 3.32 -0.09
C SER A 26 10.65 3.35 -0.21
N ALA A 27 10.04 2.33 -0.82
CA ALA A 27 8.59 2.17 -0.86
C ALA A 27 7.98 1.94 0.54
N LEU A 28 8.63 1.12 1.38
CA LEU A 28 8.21 0.89 2.76
C LEU A 28 8.22 2.16 3.58
N ARG A 29 9.32 2.91 3.58
CA ARG A 29 9.44 4.16 4.35
C ARG A 29 8.35 5.17 3.99
N GLN A 30 8.04 5.31 2.69
CA GLN A 30 6.94 6.16 2.22
C GLN A 30 5.57 5.65 2.67
N THR A 31 5.35 4.34 2.57
CA THR A 31 4.07 3.72 2.95
C THR A 31 3.82 3.77 4.46
N LEU A 32 4.85 3.53 5.28
CA LEU A 32 4.78 3.55 6.74
C LEU A 32 4.39 4.92 7.28
N ALA A 33 4.97 6.00 6.74
CA ALA A 33 4.62 7.36 7.14
C ALA A 33 3.14 7.66 6.91
N ARG A 34 2.59 7.21 5.77
CA ARG A 34 1.16 7.35 5.48
C ARG A 34 0.30 6.46 6.38
N LEU A 35 0.63 5.18 6.50
CA LEU A 35 -0.13 4.24 7.33
C LEU A 35 -0.18 4.70 8.79
N ALA A 36 0.96 5.13 9.36
CA ALA A 36 1.01 5.64 10.73
C ALA A 36 0.09 6.86 10.91
N ALA A 37 0.08 7.80 9.97
CA ALA A 37 -0.81 8.97 10.03
C ALA A 37 -2.30 8.60 9.91
N GLU A 38 -2.64 7.65 9.03
CA GLU A 38 -4.01 7.18 8.82
C GLU A 38 -4.53 6.38 10.02
N LEU A 39 -3.69 5.52 10.59
CA LEU A 39 -4.06 4.56 11.64
C LEU A 39 -3.98 5.13 13.06
N ALA A 40 -3.22 6.21 13.27
CA ALA A 40 -3.16 6.90 14.57
C ALA A 40 -4.55 7.39 15.03
N ALA A 41 -5.41 7.80 14.10
CA ALA A 41 -6.78 8.23 14.40
C ALA A 41 -7.67 7.09 14.93
N ALA A 42 -7.32 5.84 14.61
CA ALA A 42 -8.00 4.63 15.07
C ALA A 42 -7.38 4.04 16.35
N GLY A 43 -6.33 4.65 16.90
CA GLY A 43 -5.61 4.10 18.05
C GLY A 43 -4.84 2.81 17.73
N ILE A 44 -4.42 2.67 16.47
CA ILE A 44 -3.57 1.60 15.98
C ILE A 44 -2.15 2.15 15.83
N ASP A 45 -1.20 1.52 16.50
CA ASP A 45 0.22 1.83 16.41
C ASP A 45 0.88 1.04 15.29
N VAL A 46 1.57 1.72 14.37
CA VAL A 46 2.33 1.06 13.31
C VAL A 46 3.75 0.85 13.80
N GLN A 47 4.14 -0.40 14.00
CA GLN A 47 5.48 -0.74 14.44
C GLN A 47 6.29 -1.24 13.24
N PHE A 48 7.49 -0.70 13.07
CA PHE A 48 8.37 -1.10 11.98
C PHE A 48 9.71 -1.59 12.51
N ARG A 49 10.21 -2.69 11.94
CA ARG A 49 11.57 -3.18 12.19
C ARG A 49 12.25 -3.64 10.91
N GLU A 50 13.55 -3.44 10.84
CA GLU A 50 14.43 -3.94 9.78
C GLU A 50 15.27 -5.11 10.31
N THR A 51 15.35 -6.18 9.52
CA THR A 51 16.17 -7.37 9.81
C THR A 51 17.18 -7.51 8.68
N ALA A 52 18.44 -7.20 8.99
CA ALA A 52 19.55 -7.40 8.06
C ALA A 52 19.88 -8.90 7.95
N LEU A 53 19.95 -9.40 6.72
CA LEU A 53 20.23 -10.79 6.39
C LEU A 53 21.63 -10.93 5.80
N GLY A 54 22.36 -11.96 6.23
CA GLY A 54 23.62 -12.37 5.60
C GLY A 54 23.40 -13.12 4.27
N PRO A 55 24.45 -13.32 3.46
CA PRO A 55 24.38 -14.08 2.20
C PRO A 55 23.79 -15.50 2.35
N GLU A 56 24.04 -16.17 3.47
CA GLU A 56 23.50 -17.48 3.79
C GLU A 56 21.97 -17.50 3.99
N GLN A 57 21.38 -16.33 4.22
CA GLN A 57 19.94 -16.12 4.39
C GLN A 57 19.30 -15.47 3.16
N LEU A 58 19.98 -15.45 2.01
CA LEU A 58 19.49 -14.83 0.78
C LEU A 58 18.07 -15.28 0.37
N PRO A 59 17.65 -16.55 0.53
CA PRO A 59 16.26 -16.95 0.21
C PRO A 59 15.19 -16.22 1.03
N GLU A 60 15.56 -15.67 2.20
CA GLU A 60 14.67 -14.86 3.03
C GLU A 60 14.63 -13.38 2.61
N SER A 61 15.48 -12.95 1.67
CA SER A 61 15.51 -11.61 1.08
C SER A 61 14.91 -11.64 -0.32
N ASN A 62 14.07 -10.71 -0.75
CA ASN A 62 13.56 -9.49 -0.13
C ASN A 62 12.14 -9.75 0.40
N LEU A 63 11.93 -9.69 1.71
CA LEU A 63 10.68 -10.12 2.36
C LEU A 63 10.08 -9.02 3.22
N VAL A 64 8.78 -8.78 3.02
CA VAL A 64 7.97 -7.94 3.92
C VAL A 64 6.97 -8.83 4.65
N LEU A 65 6.97 -8.73 5.97
CA LEU A 65 6.04 -9.41 6.85
C LEU A 65 5.08 -8.38 7.43
N ILE A 66 3.79 -8.70 7.45
CA ILE A 66 2.74 -7.95 8.12
C ILE A 66 2.14 -8.87 9.17
N ASP A 67 2.26 -8.48 10.44
CA ASP A 67 1.93 -9.28 11.62
C ASP A 67 2.58 -10.66 11.60
N GLY A 68 3.84 -10.72 11.16
CA GLY A 68 4.62 -11.95 11.05
C GLY A 68 4.25 -12.86 9.88
N ARG A 69 3.31 -12.46 9.02
CA ARG A 69 2.90 -13.20 7.82
C ARG A 69 3.45 -12.54 6.54
N PRO A 70 3.99 -13.31 5.58
CA PRO A 70 4.44 -12.77 4.29
C PRO A 70 3.37 -11.95 3.58
N LEU A 71 3.78 -10.81 3.03
CA LEU A 71 2.92 -9.88 2.31
C LEU A 71 2.14 -10.57 1.19
N GLU A 72 2.77 -11.46 0.44
CA GLU A 72 2.12 -12.19 -0.66
C GLU A 72 0.94 -13.05 -0.18
N ASP A 73 1.01 -13.60 1.03
CA ASP A 73 -0.04 -14.46 1.57
C ASP A 73 -1.31 -13.67 1.89
N TRP A 74 -1.16 -12.38 2.22
CA TRP A 74 -2.29 -11.46 2.40
C TRP A 74 -2.97 -11.11 1.07
N LEU A 75 -2.20 -11.12 -0.02
CA LEU A 75 -2.65 -10.73 -1.35
C LEU A 75 -3.05 -11.91 -2.25
N GLY A 76 -2.79 -13.15 -1.82
CA GLY A 76 -2.92 -14.33 -2.68
C GLY A 76 -1.90 -14.37 -3.82
N ALA A 77 -0.76 -13.69 -3.65
CA ALA A 77 0.37 -13.73 -4.56
C ALA A 77 1.26 -14.96 -4.29
N ARG A 78 2.24 -15.23 -5.15
CA ARG A 78 3.26 -16.27 -4.94
C ARG A 78 4.65 -15.67 -4.85
N ALA A 79 5.47 -16.21 -3.95
CA ALA A 79 6.91 -16.04 -4.04
C ALA A 79 7.45 -16.77 -5.28
N THR A 80 8.37 -16.11 -5.99
CA THR A 80 9.15 -16.67 -7.09
C THR A 80 10.58 -16.18 -6.99
N GLU A 81 11.45 -16.61 -7.91
CA GLU A 81 12.85 -16.21 -7.95
C GLU A 81 13.19 -15.64 -9.32
N THR A 82 13.94 -14.53 -9.33
CA THR A 82 14.49 -13.95 -10.57
C THR A 82 15.98 -13.68 -10.41
N HIS A 83 16.72 -13.79 -11.51
CA HIS A 83 18.14 -13.49 -11.52
C HIS A 83 18.36 -12.01 -11.18
N CYS A 84 19.19 -11.72 -10.17
CA CYS A 84 19.47 -10.34 -9.76
C CYS A 84 20.93 -9.99 -9.99
N ALA A 85 21.20 -9.26 -11.08
CA ALA A 85 22.57 -8.81 -11.42
C ALA A 85 23.23 -8.01 -10.27
N SER A 86 22.45 -7.21 -9.54
CA SER A 86 22.96 -6.44 -8.39
C SER A 86 23.27 -7.32 -7.17
N CYS A 87 22.45 -8.34 -6.88
CA CYS A 87 22.79 -9.33 -5.85
C CYS A 87 24.06 -10.12 -6.26
N CYS A 88 24.21 -10.47 -7.55
CA CYS A 88 25.36 -11.22 -8.05
C CYS A 88 26.69 -10.48 -7.86
N GLU A 89 26.71 -9.17 -8.13
CA GLU A 89 27.89 -8.32 -7.90
C GLU A 89 28.21 -8.20 -6.40
N LEU A 90 27.17 -8.11 -5.57
CA LEU A 90 27.30 -7.86 -4.13
C LEU A 90 27.71 -9.12 -3.33
N VAL A 91 27.31 -10.31 -3.80
CA VAL A 91 27.68 -11.61 -3.22
C VAL A 91 28.94 -12.20 -3.88
N GLY A 92 29.22 -11.85 -5.13
CA GLY A 92 30.39 -12.34 -5.89
C GLY A 92 30.15 -13.66 -6.65
N GLU A 93 28.91 -14.15 -6.68
CA GLU A 93 28.50 -15.34 -7.44
C GLU A 93 27.09 -15.18 -8.04
N ALA A 94 26.71 -16.07 -8.96
CA ALA A 94 25.39 -16.00 -9.58
C ALA A 94 24.30 -16.38 -8.58
N VAL A 95 23.38 -15.45 -8.30
CA VAL A 95 22.30 -15.65 -7.35
C VAL A 95 20.93 -15.26 -7.93
N CYS A 96 19.91 -16.03 -7.57
CA CYS A 96 18.52 -15.71 -7.82
C CYS A 96 17.92 -15.11 -6.54
N CYS A 97 17.34 -13.91 -6.65
CA CYS A 97 16.75 -13.19 -5.51
C CYS A 97 15.22 -13.30 -5.57
N ARG A 98 14.57 -13.35 -4.40
CA ARG A 98 13.11 -13.48 -4.30
C ARG A 98 12.37 -12.34 -4.98
N ALA A 99 11.31 -12.67 -5.69
CA ALA A 99 10.35 -11.75 -6.30
C ALA A 99 8.92 -12.20 -5.95
N ILE A 100 7.94 -11.31 -6.14
CA ILE A 100 6.52 -11.61 -5.92
C ILE A 100 5.80 -11.66 -7.27
N GLU A 101 5.06 -12.73 -7.54
CA GLU A 101 4.18 -12.84 -8.70
C GLU A 101 2.73 -12.65 -8.27
N LEU A 102 2.07 -11.60 -8.78
CA LEU A 102 0.65 -11.34 -8.55
C LEU A 102 -0.04 -11.08 -9.89
N ASN A 103 -1.08 -11.86 -10.19
CA ASN A 103 -1.86 -11.75 -11.43
C ASN A 103 -1.00 -11.77 -12.71
N GLY A 104 0.04 -12.61 -12.73
CA GLY A 104 0.99 -12.72 -13.86
C GLY A 104 2.01 -11.59 -13.98
N THR A 105 1.99 -10.60 -13.07
CA THR A 105 3.02 -9.56 -12.98
C THR A 105 4.07 -9.96 -11.95
N ILE A 106 5.35 -9.85 -12.31
CA ILE A 106 6.48 -10.13 -11.41
C ILE A 106 7.02 -8.80 -10.85
N TYR A 107 7.10 -8.74 -9.52
CA TYR A 107 7.61 -7.61 -8.74
C TYR A 107 8.94 -8.00 -8.12
N GLU A 108 10.01 -7.45 -8.67
CA GLU A 108 11.37 -7.64 -8.19
C GLU A 108 11.70 -6.79 -6.96
N ALA A 109 11.07 -5.62 -6.88
CA ALA A 109 10.97 -4.77 -5.70
C ALA A 109 9.48 -4.68 -5.32
N ILE A 110 9.18 -4.62 -4.02
CA ILE A 110 7.81 -4.60 -3.52
C ILE A 110 7.32 -3.15 -3.51
N PRO A 111 6.34 -2.76 -4.35
CA PRO A 111 5.90 -1.38 -4.46
C PRO A 111 4.93 -1.00 -3.33
N GLU A 112 4.76 0.31 -3.09
CA GLU A 112 3.88 0.86 -2.05
C GLU A 112 2.46 0.33 -2.09
N ALA A 113 1.92 0.13 -3.30
CA ALA A 113 0.57 -0.37 -3.49
C ALA A 113 0.37 -1.76 -2.84
N LEU A 114 1.31 -2.69 -3.05
CA LEU A 114 1.20 -4.03 -2.49
C LEU A 114 1.36 -4.01 -0.96
N ILE A 115 2.24 -3.16 -0.42
CA ILE A 115 2.43 -2.99 1.03
C ILE A 115 1.14 -2.48 1.67
N ARG A 116 0.53 -1.46 1.07
CA ARG A 116 -0.74 -0.89 1.53
C ARG A 116 -1.88 -1.89 1.46
N ASP A 117 -2.02 -2.60 0.34
CA ASP A 117 -3.12 -3.54 0.15
C ASP A 117 -3.02 -4.72 1.13
N ALA A 118 -1.80 -5.20 1.41
CA ALA A 118 -1.59 -6.26 2.39
C ALA A 118 -1.82 -5.77 3.83
N ALA A 119 -1.43 -4.53 4.16
CA ALA A 119 -1.72 -3.93 5.46
C ALA A 119 -3.23 -3.82 5.70
N ARG A 120 -3.98 -3.41 4.68
CA ARG A 120 -5.45 -3.35 4.74
C ARG A 120 -6.08 -4.73 4.90
N ALA A 121 -5.58 -5.74 4.20
CA ALA A 121 -6.05 -7.12 4.36
C ALA A 121 -5.82 -7.63 5.79
N ALA A 122 -4.67 -7.33 6.39
CA ALA A 122 -4.36 -7.68 7.78
C ALA A 122 -5.30 -6.99 8.78
N LEU A 123 -5.51 -5.68 8.61
CA LEU A 123 -6.43 -4.90 9.43
C LEU A 123 -7.88 -5.39 9.31
N ALA A 124 -8.35 -5.69 8.09
CA ALA A 124 -9.68 -6.24 7.85
C ALA A 124 -9.89 -7.59 8.56
N MET A 125 -8.90 -8.49 8.54
CA MET A 125 -8.96 -9.76 9.29
C MET A 125 -8.98 -9.55 10.82
N LYS A 126 -8.35 -8.47 11.31
CA LYS A 126 -8.39 -8.07 12.73
C LYS A 126 -9.66 -7.28 13.09
N GLY A 127 -10.66 -7.17 12.20
CA GLY A 127 -11.91 -6.46 12.47
C GLY A 127 -11.82 -4.93 12.34
N HIS A 128 -10.80 -4.41 11.66
CA HIS A 128 -10.57 -2.99 11.38
C HIS A 128 -10.59 -2.76 9.86
N PRO A 129 -11.76 -2.82 9.18
CA PRO A 129 -11.82 -2.67 7.73
C PRO A 129 -11.67 -1.20 7.31
N MET A 130 -10.53 -0.88 6.70
CA MET A 130 -10.24 0.41 6.09
C MET A 130 -10.77 0.45 4.65
N LYS A 131 -11.65 1.42 4.34
CA LYS A 131 -12.22 1.60 2.99
C LYS A 131 -11.24 2.28 2.04
N ASP A 132 -11.04 1.75 0.84
CA ASP A 132 -10.23 2.40 -0.21
C ASP A 132 -11.07 3.43 -0.95
N ILE A 133 -10.73 4.71 -0.84
CA ILE A 133 -11.47 5.78 -1.51
C ILE A 133 -10.55 6.52 -2.48
N LYS A 134 -10.93 6.57 -3.75
CA LYS A 134 -10.26 7.38 -4.77
C LYS A 134 -11.12 8.57 -5.15
N VAL A 135 -10.56 9.78 -5.07
CA VAL A 135 -11.17 11.01 -5.58
C VAL A 135 -10.55 11.32 -6.94
N LEU A 136 -11.36 11.17 -7.98
CA LEU A 136 -10.98 11.31 -9.37
C LEU A 136 -11.17 12.76 -9.82
N GLY A 137 -10.09 13.44 -10.23
CA GLY A 137 -10.19 14.77 -10.82
C GLY A 137 -8.88 15.52 -10.92
N SER A 138 -8.86 16.56 -11.75
CA SER A 138 -7.66 17.34 -12.09
C SER A 138 -7.10 18.22 -10.95
N GLY A 139 -7.54 18.02 -9.71
CA GLY A 139 -7.09 18.78 -8.54
C GLY A 139 -7.76 20.15 -8.37
N CYS A 140 -8.92 20.39 -8.98
CA CYS A 140 -9.65 21.65 -8.76
C CYS A 140 -10.24 21.75 -7.34
N ALA A 141 -10.69 22.94 -6.95
CA ALA A 141 -11.24 23.21 -5.61
C ALA A 141 -12.37 22.24 -5.19
N ASN A 142 -13.18 21.77 -6.14
CA ASN A 142 -14.24 20.80 -5.87
C ASN A 142 -13.69 19.41 -5.53
N CYS A 143 -12.60 18.98 -6.15
CA CYS A 143 -11.93 17.72 -5.85
C CYS A 143 -11.33 17.75 -4.45
N GLU A 144 -10.65 18.86 -4.12
CA GLU A 144 -10.10 19.12 -2.79
C GLU A 144 -11.18 19.11 -1.71
N THR A 145 -12.29 19.80 -1.96
CA THR A 145 -13.44 19.84 -1.05
C THR A 145 -14.05 18.45 -0.86
N THR A 146 -14.17 17.67 -1.92
CA THR A 146 -14.72 16.30 -1.86
C THR A 146 -13.84 15.39 -1.02
N ALA A 147 -12.52 15.40 -1.23
CA ALA A 147 -11.58 14.61 -0.45
C ALA A 147 -11.64 14.98 1.04
N LYS A 148 -11.65 16.28 1.36
CA LYS A 148 -11.76 16.75 2.73
C LYS A 148 -13.07 16.35 3.40
N LEU A 149 -14.20 16.50 2.70
CA LEU A 149 -15.51 16.14 3.24
C LEU A 149 -15.61 14.64 3.54
N ILE A 150 -15.02 13.79 2.69
CA ILE A 150 -14.93 12.35 2.93
C ILE A 150 -14.13 12.05 4.20
N GLN A 151 -12.95 12.66 4.35
CA GLN A 151 -12.11 12.49 5.55
C GLN A 151 -12.83 12.95 6.83
N ASP A 152 -13.52 14.09 6.79
CA ASP A 152 -14.25 14.64 7.94
C ASP A 152 -15.41 13.72 8.37
N VAL A 153 -16.18 13.20 7.40
CA VAL A 153 -17.29 12.27 7.70
C VAL A 153 -16.76 10.94 8.22
N ALA A 154 -15.70 10.40 7.62
CA ALA A 154 -15.05 9.17 8.06
C ALA A 154 -14.59 9.29 9.53
N LYS A 155 -13.90 10.37 9.86
CA LYS A 155 -13.48 10.69 11.22
C LYS A 155 -14.67 10.81 12.18
N THR A 156 -15.75 11.46 11.76
CA THR A 156 -16.97 11.60 12.57
C THR A 156 -17.63 10.24 12.85
N LYS A 157 -17.65 9.34 11.87
CA LYS A 157 -18.25 8.01 11.99
C LYS A 157 -17.34 6.96 12.64
N GLY A 158 -16.07 7.28 12.88
CA GLY A 158 -15.08 6.30 13.32
C GLY A 158 -14.84 5.21 12.27
N VAL A 159 -15.03 5.55 10.99
CA VAL A 159 -14.79 4.63 9.86
C VAL A 159 -13.42 4.94 9.29
N GLU A 160 -12.60 3.93 9.14
CA GLU A 160 -11.28 4.06 8.54
C GLU A 160 -11.40 4.18 7.02
N VAL A 161 -10.74 5.17 6.45
CA VAL A 161 -10.70 5.40 5.01
C VAL A 161 -9.29 5.78 4.58
N SER A 162 -8.87 5.26 3.44
CA SER A 162 -7.72 5.79 2.70
C SER A 162 -8.24 6.66 1.59
N VAL A 163 -7.76 7.89 1.46
CA VAL A 163 -8.20 8.80 0.39
C VAL A 163 -7.05 9.08 -0.56
N GLU A 164 -7.09 8.48 -1.74
CA GLU A 164 -6.15 8.73 -2.83
C GLU A 164 -6.76 9.73 -3.83
N LYS A 165 -5.97 10.72 -4.27
CA LYS A 165 -6.40 11.67 -5.32
C LYS A 165 -5.82 11.23 -6.65
N VAL A 166 -6.68 10.85 -7.58
CA VAL A 166 -6.27 10.42 -8.92
C VAL A 166 -6.44 11.59 -9.87
N THR A 167 -5.32 12.15 -10.31
CA THR A 167 -5.27 13.30 -11.23
C THR A 167 -5.00 12.89 -12.67
N ASP A 168 -4.54 11.66 -12.91
CA ASP A 168 -4.25 11.16 -14.24
C ASP A 168 -5.54 10.96 -15.06
N MET A 169 -5.61 11.63 -16.21
CA MET A 169 -6.84 11.64 -17.02
C MET A 169 -7.14 10.27 -17.64
N GLY A 170 -6.12 9.48 -17.98
CA GLY A 170 -6.29 8.11 -18.49
C GLY A 170 -6.91 7.19 -17.44
N ALA A 171 -6.39 7.24 -16.20
CA ALA A 171 -6.94 6.52 -15.06
C ALA A 171 -8.39 6.95 -14.79
N ILE A 172 -8.71 8.25 -14.79
CA ILE A 172 -10.07 8.75 -14.57
C ILE A 172 -11.05 8.19 -15.62
N LEU A 173 -10.69 8.24 -16.90
CA LEU A 173 -11.53 7.72 -17.98
C LEU A 173 -11.69 6.20 -17.92
N SER A 174 -10.69 5.46 -17.45
CA SER A 174 -10.77 4.01 -17.26
C SER A 174 -11.84 3.58 -16.26
N TYR A 175 -12.19 4.46 -15.31
CA TYR A 175 -13.32 4.25 -14.39
C TYR A 175 -14.69 4.63 -15.00
N GLY A 176 -14.74 5.10 -16.25
CA GLY A 176 -15.98 5.53 -16.91
C GLY A 176 -16.55 6.85 -16.39
N VAL A 177 -15.76 7.65 -15.70
CA VAL A 177 -16.19 8.94 -15.12
C VAL A 177 -16.05 10.05 -16.14
N MET A 178 -17.18 10.62 -16.57
CA MET A 178 -17.26 11.72 -17.55
C MET A 178 -17.25 13.11 -16.93
N SER A 179 -17.50 13.20 -15.61
CA SER A 179 -17.57 14.48 -14.89
C SER A 179 -16.94 14.33 -13.52
N THR A 180 -16.04 15.24 -13.19
CA THR A 180 -15.29 15.25 -11.93
C THR A 180 -15.83 16.33 -10.98
N PRO A 181 -15.63 16.19 -9.66
CA PRO A 181 -14.98 15.06 -8.99
C PRO A 181 -15.78 13.75 -9.09
N GLY A 182 -15.06 12.65 -9.32
CA GLY A 182 -15.58 11.29 -9.19
C GLY A 182 -15.14 10.68 -7.87
N VAL A 183 -15.92 9.76 -7.31
CA VAL A 183 -15.54 9.01 -6.10
C VAL A 183 -15.67 7.52 -6.37
N VAL A 184 -14.60 6.79 -6.09
CA VAL A 184 -14.53 5.33 -6.14
C VAL A 184 -14.35 4.83 -4.71
N ILE A 185 -15.11 3.82 -4.31
CA ILE A 185 -14.94 3.13 -3.02
C ILE A 185 -14.77 1.65 -3.30
N ASP A 186 -13.69 1.07 -2.78
CA ASP A 186 -13.34 -0.35 -2.94
C ASP A 186 -13.42 -0.81 -4.41
N GLY A 187 -12.85 0.02 -5.30
CA GLY A 187 -12.82 -0.22 -6.75
C GLY A 187 -14.11 0.11 -7.51
N LYS A 188 -15.20 0.47 -6.83
CA LYS A 188 -16.50 0.79 -7.44
C LYS A 188 -16.79 2.29 -7.47
N VAL A 189 -17.16 2.84 -8.63
CA VAL A 189 -17.62 4.22 -8.74
C VAL A 189 -18.95 4.39 -7.98
N VAL A 190 -18.96 5.28 -6.99
CA VAL A 190 -20.16 5.61 -6.19
C VAL A 190 -20.70 7.02 -6.48
N HIS A 191 -19.90 7.85 -7.13
CA HIS A 191 -20.27 9.22 -7.50
C HIS A 191 -19.49 9.73 -8.70
N ALA A 192 -20.14 10.57 -9.51
CA ALA A 192 -19.53 11.33 -10.59
C ALA A 192 -20.23 12.69 -10.71
N GLY A 193 -19.44 13.76 -10.78
CA GLY A 193 -19.87 15.13 -11.06
C GLY A 193 -20.33 15.92 -9.83
N GLY A 194 -19.77 17.14 -9.68
CA GLY A 194 -20.10 18.04 -8.57
C GLY A 194 -19.56 17.56 -7.22
N VAL A 195 -19.60 18.44 -6.21
CA VAL A 195 -19.23 18.04 -4.84
C VAL A 195 -20.41 17.26 -4.23
N PRO A 196 -20.22 16.02 -3.74
CA PRO A 196 -21.29 15.28 -3.08
C PRO A 196 -21.68 15.97 -1.77
N ASP A 197 -22.95 15.90 -1.41
CA ASP A 197 -23.39 16.36 -0.10
C ASP A 197 -22.91 15.41 1.02
N ARG A 198 -22.90 15.93 2.24
CA ARG A 198 -22.45 15.20 3.43
C ARG A 198 -23.26 13.92 3.67
N LYS A 199 -24.59 13.96 3.46
CA LYS A 199 -25.49 12.82 3.71
C LYS A 199 -25.21 11.66 2.76
N LYS A 200 -24.85 11.97 1.52
CA LYS A 200 -24.46 10.99 0.52
C LYS A 200 -23.15 10.29 0.91
N ILE A 201 -22.16 11.05 1.37
CA ILE A 201 -20.90 10.48 1.90
C ILE A 201 -21.17 9.61 3.13
N GLU A 202 -22.01 10.07 4.04
CA GLU A 202 -22.40 9.28 5.21
C GLU A 202 -22.94 7.91 4.78
N GLY A 203 -23.82 7.85 3.77
CA GLY A 203 -24.36 6.59 3.25
C GLY A 203 -23.34 5.65 2.61
N TRP A 204 -22.14 6.14 2.23
CA TRP A 204 -21.07 5.28 1.73
C TRP A 204 -20.24 4.65 2.84
N LEU A 205 -20.11 5.36 3.96
CA LEU A 205 -19.19 4.99 5.04
C LEU A 205 -19.84 4.08 6.07
N GLY A 206 -21.17 4.01 6.13
CA GLY A 206 -21.92 3.07 6.97
C GLY A 206 -23.39 3.42 7.02
#